data_AF-A0A7V7XH71-F1
#
_entry.id   AF-A0A7V7XH71-F1
#
_cell.length_a   1.000
_cell.length_b   1.000
_cell.length_c   1.000
_cell.angle_alpha   90.00
_cell.angle_beta   90.00
_cell.angle_gamma   90.00
#
_symmetry.space_group_name_H-M   'P 1'
#
loop_
_entity.id
_entity.type
_entity.pdbx_description
1 polymer ?
#
loop_
_entity_poly.entity_id
_entity_poly.type
_entity_poly.pdbx_seq_one_letter_code
_entity_poly.pdbx_strand_id
1 'polypeptide(L)'
;MKLTEYQWSRNPRGMHNQGNPDINRIFSQKFGWMKLVALGSDYVSMCPQLLANNVTPIIRVYRPQHSGVPIDPEMRQNFLDYLNVGVKWFEIYNEPNLGIEWPNGANFDPMNTNGVIAPICNNWLDWAEFIIENGGYPGFIPLSEAGGGWENTTTWINQLCLYMFDNHYRRFSQVLHSGFWIPTHPYILNHFYQELPGQGELSARPPEMQNHAEGGWHFEYPYDPISQAGDPGRTVWGGTPLSPLGDVHGLIACGQAWLERLQDMFGLGAVPVIGTEGGLWPLPQPGQLRQMDTRYPGFTWESHAHATVAMFDWTAREAPPWFWGLALWKWDHYYDPSGGGPMPAAFLLDQTSPVYKDVSALDSGGFAAPPPADLVIEPPGPGPVHGEPTYHFIVLAPGIDEEWFFTVGRFYWDRFRPTLMTVHEFINFLPKDTSLAVTILTTPDLVDLMNEQIARRWPNVYMDFVVGGEAREIEEILNSRVAVGRRFG
;
A
#
# COMPACT_ATOMS: atom_id res chain seq x y z
N MET A 1 -10.94 -2.17 -18.81
CA MET A 1 -9.96 -1.73 -19.84
C MET A 1 -8.87 -2.77 -19.92
N LYS A 2 -8.34 -3.08 -21.10
CA LYS A 2 -7.23 -4.03 -21.27
C LYS A 2 -5.89 -3.31 -21.20
N LEU A 3 -4.85 -4.02 -20.77
CA LEU A 3 -3.47 -3.51 -20.75
C LEU A 3 -2.98 -3.00 -22.12
N THR A 4 -3.51 -3.52 -23.23
CA THR A 4 -3.17 -3.06 -24.58
C THR A 4 -3.83 -1.73 -24.97
N GLU A 5 -4.85 -1.29 -24.24
CA GLU A 5 -5.66 -0.11 -24.57
C GLU A 5 -5.07 1.20 -24.01
N TYR A 6 -4.19 1.14 -23.00
CA TYR A 6 -3.52 2.34 -22.50
C TYR A 6 -2.48 2.84 -23.50
N GLN A 7 -2.32 4.16 -23.53
CA GLN A 7 -1.38 4.85 -24.40
C GLN A 7 -0.06 5.09 -23.68
N TRP A 8 1.02 4.47 -24.15
CA TRP A 8 2.36 4.67 -23.63
C TRP A 8 3.42 4.17 -24.63
N SER A 9 4.68 4.41 -24.31
CA SER A 9 5.85 4.20 -25.18
C SER A 9 6.27 2.75 -25.40
N ARG A 10 5.76 1.82 -24.58
CA ARG A 10 6.23 0.42 -24.44
C ARG A 10 7.68 0.29 -23.98
N ASN A 11 8.33 1.38 -23.58
CA ASN A 11 9.72 1.37 -23.15
C ASN A 11 9.79 1.53 -21.63
N PRO A 12 10.36 0.56 -20.90
CA PRO A 12 10.34 0.57 -19.43
C PRO A 12 11.28 1.61 -18.79
N ARG A 13 12.18 2.21 -19.58
CA ARG A 13 13.12 3.22 -19.08
C ARG A 13 12.38 4.47 -18.68
N GLY A 14 12.46 4.87 -17.42
CA GLY A 14 11.92 6.13 -16.96
C GLY A 14 12.94 6.99 -16.23
N MET A 15 12.58 8.26 -16.05
CA MET A 15 13.36 9.22 -15.28
C MET A 15 12.44 10.16 -14.50
N HIS A 16 12.75 10.38 -13.22
CA HIS A 16 12.07 11.34 -12.35
C HIS A 16 12.80 12.68 -12.37
N ASN A 17 12.10 13.78 -12.67
CA ASN A 17 12.71 15.11 -12.55
C ASN A 17 12.76 15.56 -11.09
N GLN A 18 13.91 16.09 -10.70
CA GLN A 18 13.97 17.18 -9.74
C GLN A 18 14.74 18.30 -10.43
N GLY A 19 14.09 19.46 -10.60
CA GLY A 19 14.60 20.54 -11.46
C GLY A 19 14.26 20.35 -12.95
N ASN A 20 14.98 21.07 -13.82
CA ASN A 20 14.73 21.10 -15.26
C ASN A 20 15.55 19.99 -15.96
N PRO A 21 14.90 18.93 -16.48
CA PRO A 21 15.63 17.88 -17.18
C PRO A 21 16.12 18.36 -18.56
N ASP A 22 17.25 17.83 -19.02
CA ASP A 22 17.74 18.06 -20.39
C ASP A 22 16.99 17.15 -21.37
N ILE A 23 16.05 17.73 -22.10
CA ILE A 23 15.20 17.00 -23.04
C ILE A 23 15.99 16.31 -24.16
N ASN A 24 17.11 16.87 -24.60
CA ASN A 24 17.92 16.26 -25.66
C ASN A 24 18.54 14.95 -25.17
N ARG A 25 18.95 14.93 -23.90
CA ARG A 25 19.48 13.74 -23.25
C ARG A 25 18.39 12.70 -22.99
N ILE A 26 17.18 13.12 -22.62
CA ILE A 26 16.02 12.22 -22.53
C ILE A 26 15.86 11.44 -23.84
N PHE A 27 15.97 12.13 -24.98
CA PHE A 27 15.84 11.52 -26.30
C PHE A 27 17.04 10.67 -26.70
N SER A 28 18.28 11.12 -26.43
CA SER A 28 19.49 10.38 -26.79
C SER A 28 19.56 9.03 -26.08
N GLN A 29 19.18 9.01 -24.81
CA GLN A 29 19.16 7.80 -23.97
C GLN A 29 17.87 6.99 -24.11
N LYS A 30 16.95 7.49 -24.97
CA LYS A 30 15.70 6.83 -25.35
C LYS A 30 14.91 6.42 -24.11
N PHE A 31 14.60 7.36 -23.23
CA PHE A 31 13.64 7.08 -22.15
C PHE A 31 12.24 6.86 -22.73
N GLY A 32 11.48 5.95 -22.11
CA GLY A 32 10.09 5.68 -22.40
C GLY A 32 9.11 6.43 -21.50
N TRP A 33 9.55 6.81 -20.30
CA TRP A 33 8.77 7.53 -19.31
C TRP A 33 9.50 8.78 -18.83
N MET A 34 8.74 9.83 -18.57
CA MET A 34 9.24 11.00 -17.86
C MET A 34 8.26 11.39 -16.76
N LYS A 35 8.65 11.18 -15.50
CA LYS A 35 7.90 11.65 -14.34
C LYS A 35 8.23 13.12 -14.10
N LEU A 36 7.21 13.97 -14.15
CA LEU A 36 7.30 15.42 -14.03
C LEU A 36 6.56 15.90 -12.77
N VAL A 37 7.33 16.35 -11.78
CA VAL A 37 6.89 17.11 -10.61
C VAL A 37 6.75 18.57 -11.04
N ALA A 38 5.51 18.95 -11.35
CA ALA A 38 5.16 20.21 -11.98
C ALA A 38 4.76 21.28 -10.95
N LEU A 39 5.36 22.47 -11.03
CA LEU A 39 4.95 23.65 -10.27
C LEU A 39 3.91 24.46 -11.06
N GLY A 40 2.78 23.83 -11.36
CA GLY A 40 1.74 24.37 -12.23
C GLY A 40 1.88 23.87 -13.67
N SER A 41 1.93 24.78 -14.64
CA SER A 41 1.96 24.48 -16.08
C SER A 41 3.37 24.58 -16.72
N ASP A 42 4.41 24.56 -15.89
CA ASP A 42 5.83 24.70 -16.26
C ASP A 42 6.29 23.71 -17.37
N TYR A 43 5.74 22.50 -17.41
CA TYR A 43 6.11 21.49 -18.42
C TYR A 43 5.10 21.32 -19.56
N VAL A 44 4.02 22.10 -19.62
CA VAL A 44 2.98 21.94 -20.65
C VAL A 44 3.55 22.07 -22.06
N SER A 45 4.48 23.00 -22.28
CA SER A 45 5.14 23.20 -23.58
C SER A 45 6.14 22.09 -23.95
N MET A 46 6.64 21.35 -22.96
CA MET A 46 7.59 20.24 -23.14
C MET A 46 6.85 18.95 -23.52
N CYS A 47 5.65 18.73 -22.99
CA CYS A 47 4.89 17.49 -23.15
C CYS A 47 4.64 17.08 -24.62
N PRO A 48 4.27 17.99 -25.55
CA PRO A 48 4.16 17.64 -26.97
C PRO A 48 5.47 17.10 -27.57
N GLN A 49 6.62 17.60 -27.14
CA GLN A 49 7.92 17.15 -27.63
C GLN A 49 8.25 15.76 -27.10
N LEU A 50 7.93 15.48 -25.83
CA LEU A 50 8.06 14.14 -25.24
C LEU A 50 7.20 13.13 -26.01
N LEU A 51 5.90 13.44 -26.19
CA LEU A 51 4.96 12.56 -26.90
C LEU A 51 5.39 12.32 -28.36
N ALA A 52 5.85 13.36 -29.07
CA ALA A 52 6.34 13.24 -30.45
C ALA A 52 7.60 12.36 -30.57
N ASN A 53 8.37 12.20 -29.50
CA ASN A 53 9.55 11.34 -29.43
C ASN A 53 9.26 10.00 -28.72
N ASN A 54 7.98 9.61 -28.61
CA ASN A 54 7.54 8.37 -27.96
C ASN A 54 8.02 8.26 -26.50
N VAL A 55 8.04 9.39 -25.78
CA VAL A 55 8.27 9.45 -24.33
C VAL A 55 6.94 9.77 -23.65
N THR A 56 6.56 8.97 -22.66
CA THR A 56 5.27 9.08 -21.98
C THR A 56 5.40 9.92 -20.72
N PRO A 57 4.84 11.15 -20.67
CA PRO A 57 4.87 11.97 -19.47
C PRO A 57 3.89 11.47 -18.41
N ILE A 58 4.34 11.43 -17.15
CA ILE A 58 3.51 11.25 -15.95
C ILE A 58 3.56 12.57 -15.17
N ILE A 59 2.42 13.21 -14.95
CA ILE A 59 2.37 14.52 -14.30
C ILE A 59 1.92 14.36 -12.84
N ARG A 60 2.73 14.89 -11.92
CA ARG A 60 2.29 15.22 -10.56
C ARG A 60 2.31 16.72 -10.42
N VAL A 61 1.14 17.34 -10.26
CA VAL A 61 1.08 18.77 -9.90
C VAL A 61 1.46 18.89 -8.43
N TYR A 62 2.62 19.47 -8.17
CA TYR A 62 3.16 19.57 -6.82
C TYR A 62 2.46 20.67 -6.01
N ARG A 63 2.11 20.29 -4.79
CA ARG A 63 1.83 21.21 -3.69
C ARG A 63 2.57 20.68 -2.45
N PRO A 64 3.23 21.54 -1.68
CA PRO A 64 3.86 21.11 -0.45
C PRO A 64 2.79 20.62 0.53
N GLN A 65 3.04 19.51 1.22
CA GLN A 65 2.22 19.05 2.34
C GLN A 65 0.73 18.87 1.97
N HIS A 66 0.46 18.25 0.83
CA HIS A 66 -0.89 18.19 0.24
C HIS A 66 -1.68 16.90 0.54
N SER A 67 -1.12 15.97 1.32
CA SER A 67 -1.83 14.72 1.65
C SER A 67 -3.16 14.99 2.35
N GLY A 68 -4.23 14.37 1.85
CA GLY A 68 -5.59 14.49 2.38
C GLY A 68 -6.28 15.81 2.07
N VAL A 69 -5.69 16.69 1.25
CA VAL A 69 -6.28 17.96 0.83
C VAL A 69 -6.91 17.80 -0.57
N PRO A 70 -8.11 18.37 -0.83
CA PRO A 70 -8.72 18.32 -2.16
C PRO A 70 -7.97 19.23 -3.16
N ILE A 71 -8.12 18.94 -4.45
CA ILE A 71 -7.62 19.84 -5.49
C ILE A 71 -8.33 21.20 -5.43
N ASP A 72 -7.57 22.27 -5.55
CA ASP A 72 -8.11 23.63 -5.70
C ASP A 72 -8.40 23.94 -7.20
N PRO A 73 -9.13 25.03 -7.51
CA PRO A 73 -9.42 25.40 -8.90
C PRO A 73 -8.18 25.63 -9.77
N GLU A 74 -7.07 26.08 -9.20
CA GLU A 74 -5.82 26.31 -9.93
C GLU A 74 -5.16 24.98 -10.31
N MET A 75 -5.06 24.04 -9.37
CA MET A 75 -4.58 22.69 -9.61
C MET A 75 -5.44 21.98 -10.65
N ARG A 76 -6.77 22.13 -10.58
CA ARG A 76 -7.69 21.60 -11.59
C ARG A 76 -7.37 22.17 -12.98
N GLN A 77 -7.14 23.48 -13.09
CA GLN A 77 -6.75 24.10 -14.36
C GLN A 77 -5.39 23.56 -14.86
N ASN A 78 -4.42 23.39 -13.97
CA ASN A 78 -3.11 22.83 -14.32
C ASN A 78 -3.26 21.41 -14.92
N PHE A 79 -4.07 20.54 -14.33
CA PHE A 79 -4.37 19.22 -14.92
C PHE A 79 -5.00 19.33 -16.31
N LEU A 80 -5.97 20.23 -16.50
CA LEU A 80 -6.58 20.47 -17.82
C LEU A 80 -5.56 20.93 -18.86
N ASP A 81 -4.61 21.78 -18.49
CA ASP A 81 -3.59 22.26 -19.42
C ASP A 81 -2.72 21.11 -19.95
N TYR A 82 -2.36 20.14 -19.10
CA TYR A 82 -1.64 18.93 -19.52
C TYR A 82 -2.51 17.97 -20.34
N LEU A 83 -3.77 17.77 -19.95
CA LEU A 83 -4.73 16.96 -20.71
C LEU A 83 -4.93 17.52 -22.12
N ASN A 84 -5.03 18.84 -22.26
CA ASN A 84 -5.23 19.55 -23.54
C ASN A 84 -4.05 19.38 -24.52
N VAL A 85 -2.84 19.12 -24.02
CA VAL A 85 -1.67 18.82 -24.86
C VAL A 85 -1.43 17.31 -25.06
N GLY A 86 -2.39 16.48 -24.65
CA GLY A 86 -2.41 15.04 -24.93
C GLY A 86 -1.82 14.15 -23.84
N VAL A 87 -1.44 14.69 -22.68
CA VAL A 87 -0.93 13.87 -21.56
C VAL A 87 -2.05 13.01 -20.99
N LYS A 88 -1.72 11.79 -20.62
CA LYS A 88 -2.67 10.80 -20.10
C LYS A 88 -2.41 10.35 -18.66
N TRP A 89 -1.19 10.44 -18.14
CA TRP A 89 -0.83 9.80 -16.87
C TRP A 89 -0.67 10.83 -15.76
N PHE A 90 -1.41 10.67 -14.66
CA PHE A 90 -1.47 11.67 -13.60
C PHE A 90 -1.38 11.07 -12.22
N GLU A 91 -0.82 11.86 -11.30
CA GLU A 91 -0.80 11.62 -9.85
C GLU A 91 -1.14 12.92 -9.11
N ILE A 92 -1.78 12.80 -7.95
CA ILE A 92 -2.12 13.92 -7.06
C ILE A 92 -1.30 13.92 -5.77
N TYR A 93 -1.05 12.75 -5.19
CA TYR A 93 -0.35 12.58 -3.92
C TYR A 93 1.02 11.93 -4.09
N ASN A 94 1.80 11.96 -3.02
CA ASN A 94 3.12 11.35 -2.91
C ASN A 94 3.32 10.88 -1.50
N GLU A 95 3.63 9.60 -1.34
CA GLU A 95 4.07 8.99 -0.09
C GLU A 95 3.33 9.52 1.16
N PRO A 96 1.98 9.51 1.22
CA PRO A 96 1.26 9.99 2.40
C PRO A 96 1.54 9.14 3.63
N ASN A 97 2.23 8.01 3.52
CA ASN A 97 2.78 7.30 4.66
C ASN A 97 4.02 7.96 5.28
N LEU A 98 4.50 9.09 4.75
CA LEU A 98 5.57 9.91 5.31
C LEU A 98 5.05 11.25 5.82
N GLY A 99 5.53 11.66 6.99
CA GLY A 99 5.05 12.89 7.64
C GLY A 99 5.35 14.19 6.93
N ILE A 100 6.39 14.21 6.09
CA ILE A 100 6.77 15.38 5.32
C ILE A 100 5.70 15.78 4.29
N GLU A 101 4.80 14.86 3.93
CA GLU A 101 3.77 15.05 2.92
C GLU A 101 2.45 15.59 3.49
N TRP A 102 2.39 15.82 4.80
CA TRP A 102 1.20 16.29 5.50
C TRP A 102 1.31 17.73 5.99
N PRO A 103 0.19 18.45 6.11
CA PRO A 103 0.15 19.75 6.77
C PRO A 103 0.75 19.68 8.18
N ASN A 104 1.46 20.74 8.58
CA ASN A 104 2.07 20.82 9.91
C ASN A 104 1.06 20.51 11.03
N GLY A 105 1.41 19.56 11.89
CA GLY A 105 0.57 19.13 13.02
C GLY A 105 -0.47 18.07 12.71
N ALA A 106 -0.54 17.57 11.47
CA ALA A 106 -1.40 16.43 11.13
C ALA A 106 -0.95 15.15 11.86
N ASN A 107 -1.93 14.39 12.37
CA ASN A 107 -1.71 13.02 12.83
C ASN A 107 -2.00 12.08 11.66
N PHE A 108 -0.96 11.62 10.96
CA PHE A 108 -1.05 10.78 9.77
C PHE A 108 -1.00 9.28 10.09
N ASP A 109 -1.49 8.87 11.27
CA ASP A 109 -1.67 7.46 11.60
C ASP A 109 -2.66 6.78 10.62
N PRO A 110 -2.28 5.72 9.89
CA PRO A 110 -3.19 5.01 8.99
C PRO A 110 -4.39 4.38 9.70
N MET A 111 -4.36 4.20 11.02
CA MET A 111 -5.49 3.71 11.81
C MET A 111 -6.54 4.80 12.09
N ASN A 112 -6.20 6.08 11.87
CA ASN A 112 -7.16 7.17 11.98
C ASN A 112 -8.01 7.30 10.71
N THR A 113 -9.04 6.45 10.61
CA THR A 113 -9.89 6.39 9.42
C THR A 113 -10.52 7.75 9.09
N ASN A 114 -11.09 8.45 10.07
CA ASN A 114 -11.84 9.69 9.81
C ASN A 114 -10.92 10.89 9.50
N GLY A 115 -9.75 10.97 10.12
CA GLY A 115 -8.84 12.11 9.98
C GLY A 115 -7.79 11.97 8.88
N VAL A 116 -7.50 10.74 8.43
CA VAL A 116 -6.37 10.45 7.53
C VAL A 116 -6.85 9.71 6.28
N ILE A 117 -7.41 8.52 6.46
CA ILE A 117 -7.76 7.64 5.35
C ILE A 117 -8.95 8.18 4.55
N ALA A 118 -10.02 8.60 5.23
CA ALA A 118 -11.22 9.11 4.60
C ALA A 118 -10.95 10.36 3.76
N PRO A 119 -10.24 11.41 4.26
CA PRO A 119 -9.90 12.57 3.44
C PRO A 119 -9.08 12.21 2.21
N ILE A 120 -8.04 11.37 2.36
CA ILE A 120 -7.22 10.94 1.22
C ILE A 120 -8.06 10.21 0.18
N CYS A 121 -8.82 9.20 0.59
CA CYS A 121 -9.60 8.37 -0.33
C CYS A 121 -10.71 9.16 -1.03
N ASN A 122 -11.45 9.99 -0.29
CA ASN A 122 -12.54 10.79 -0.85
C ASN A 122 -12.02 11.80 -1.88
N ASN A 123 -10.99 12.56 -1.52
CA ASN A 123 -10.41 13.57 -2.40
C ASN A 123 -9.72 12.93 -3.61
N TRP A 124 -9.04 11.79 -3.43
CA TRP A 124 -8.48 11.04 -4.55
C TRP A 124 -9.56 10.55 -5.50
N LEU A 125 -10.68 10.03 -4.99
CA LEU A 125 -11.75 9.47 -5.81
C LEU A 125 -12.42 10.55 -6.66
N ASP A 126 -12.72 11.71 -6.06
CA ASP A 126 -13.28 12.86 -6.79
C ASP A 126 -12.30 13.36 -7.88
N TRP A 127 -11.00 13.40 -7.58
CA TRP A 127 -9.97 13.74 -8.56
C TRP A 127 -9.84 12.69 -9.68
N ALA A 128 -9.90 11.40 -9.33
CA ALA A 128 -9.77 10.31 -10.27
C ALA A 128 -10.92 10.31 -11.29
N GLU A 129 -12.16 10.49 -10.82
CA GLU A 129 -13.34 10.66 -11.69
C GLU A 129 -13.15 11.86 -12.63
N PHE A 130 -12.67 13.00 -12.13
CA PHE A 130 -12.36 14.17 -12.95
C PHE A 130 -11.31 13.88 -14.04
N ILE A 131 -10.21 13.18 -13.72
CA ILE A 131 -9.17 12.83 -14.71
C ILE A 131 -9.75 11.89 -15.79
N ILE A 132 -10.57 10.92 -15.40
CA ILE A 132 -11.21 9.96 -16.30
C ILE A 132 -12.20 10.66 -17.24
N GLU A 133 -13.05 11.54 -16.71
CA GLU A 133 -14.02 12.32 -17.50
C GLU A 133 -13.34 13.17 -18.59
N ASN A 134 -12.09 13.58 -18.35
CA ASN A 134 -11.28 14.34 -19.31
C ASN A 134 -10.33 13.45 -20.14
N GLY A 135 -10.51 12.12 -20.06
CA GLY A 135 -9.82 11.13 -20.88
C GLY A 135 -8.39 10.84 -20.47
N GLY A 136 -8.02 11.07 -19.21
CA GLY A 136 -6.75 10.68 -18.60
C GLY A 136 -6.85 9.39 -17.77
N TYR A 137 -5.71 9.02 -17.16
CA TYR A 137 -5.47 7.83 -16.36
C TYR A 137 -5.02 8.23 -14.96
N PRO A 138 -5.89 8.11 -13.94
CA PRO A 138 -5.55 8.46 -12.57
C PRO A 138 -4.70 7.36 -11.93
N GLY A 139 -3.51 7.74 -11.47
CA GLY A 139 -2.67 6.87 -10.65
C GLY A 139 -3.22 6.79 -9.25
N PHE A 140 -3.21 5.60 -8.66
CA PHE A 140 -3.54 5.46 -7.24
C PHE A 140 -2.51 6.14 -6.35
N ILE A 141 -2.68 6.03 -5.04
CA ILE A 141 -1.89 6.77 -4.07
C ILE A 141 -0.51 6.09 -3.93
N PRO A 142 0.60 6.67 -4.45
CA PRO A 142 1.92 6.06 -4.31
C PRO A 142 2.37 6.14 -2.85
N LEU A 143 2.89 5.04 -2.33
CA LEU A 143 3.41 4.95 -0.98
C LEU A 143 4.93 4.79 -1.02
N SER A 144 5.61 5.35 -0.03
CA SER A 144 7.00 5.00 0.27
C SER A 144 7.06 3.52 0.66
N GLU A 145 8.07 2.79 0.19
CA GLU A 145 8.34 1.43 0.64
C GLU A 145 9.02 1.47 2.01
N ALA A 146 8.23 1.24 3.06
CA ALA A 146 8.65 1.32 4.45
C ALA A 146 8.11 0.11 5.23
N GLY A 147 8.99 -0.51 6.02
CA GLY A 147 8.70 -1.77 6.73
C GLY A 147 8.21 -1.63 8.17
N GLY A 148 8.13 -0.42 8.75
CA GLY A 148 7.99 -0.27 10.21
C GLY A 148 7.06 0.84 10.69
N GLY A 149 6.47 0.62 11.87
CA GLY A 149 5.63 1.60 12.57
C GLY A 149 4.41 2.04 11.77
N TRP A 150 3.98 3.28 12.02
CA TRP A 150 2.93 3.99 11.32
C TRP A 150 3.19 4.26 9.82
N GLU A 151 4.44 4.19 9.35
CA GLU A 151 4.79 4.39 7.94
C GLU A 151 4.66 3.10 7.11
N ASN A 152 4.41 1.95 7.78
CA ASN A 152 4.40 0.63 7.18
C ASN A 152 3.45 0.54 5.96
N THR A 153 4.02 0.24 4.79
CA THR A 153 3.32 0.31 3.50
C THR A 153 2.13 -0.65 3.43
N THR A 154 2.27 -1.89 3.94
CA THR A 154 1.21 -2.90 3.86
C THR A 154 0.01 -2.53 4.74
N THR A 155 0.24 -1.88 5.89
CA THR A 155 -0.81 -1.30 6.73
C THR A 155 -1.56 -0.22 5.96
N TRP A 156 -0.86 0.70 5.29
CA TRP A 156 -1.48 1.74 4.47
C TRP A 156 -2.30 1.18 3.32
N ILE A 157 -1.76 0.21 2.57
CA ILE A 157 -2.49 -0.49 1.49
C ILE A 157 -3.80 -1.06 2.04
N ASN A 158 -3.74 -1.75 3.18
CA ASN A 158 -4.92 -2.36 3.81
C ASN A 158 -5.97 -1.32 4.18
N GLN A 159 -5.56 -0.24 4.86
CA GLN A 159 -6.51 0.77 5.32
C GLN A 159 -7.15 1.54 4.15
N LEU A 160 -6.38 1.88 3.12
CA LEU A 160 -6.90 2.53 1.90
C LEU A 160 -7.91 1.62 1.18
N CYS A 161 -7.58 0.35 0.98
CA CYS A 161 -8.47 -0.61 0.32
C CYS A 161 -9.73 -0.92 1.15
N LEU A 162 -9.60 -1.12 2.47
CA LEU A 162 -10.75 -1.31 3.37
C LEU A 162 -11.71 -0.13 3.31
N TYR A 163 -11.19 1.09 3.41
CA TYR A 163 -12.05 2.27 3.33
C TYR A 163 -12.77 2.38 1.98
N MET A 164 -12.06 2.18 0.86
CA MET A 164 -12.66 2.21 -0.47
C MET A 164 -13.73 1.13 -0.63
N PHE A 165 -13.50 -0.06 -0.05
CA PHE A 165 -14.45 -1.16 -0.11
C PHE A 165 -15.72 -0.85 0.70
N ASP A 166 -15.56 -0.45 1.96
CA ASP A 166 -16.69 -0.24 2.87
C ASP A 166 -17.54 0.97 2.48
N ASN A 167 -16.92 2.03 1.94
CA ASN A 167 -17.59 3.31 1.73
C ASN A 167 -17.87 3.63 0.25
N HIS A 168 -17.04 3.12 -0.66
CA HIS A 168 -17.05 3.55 -2.07
C HIS A 168 -17.00 2.39 -3.07
N TYR A 169 -17.39 1.17 -2.67
CA TYR A 169 -17.25 -0.03 -3.51
C TYR A 169 -17.63 0.20 -4.97
N ARG A 170 -18.85 0.73 -5.21
CA ARG A 170 -19.38 0.95 -6.56
C ARG A 170 -18.60 2.01 -7.34
N ARG A 171 -18.31 3.17 -6.72
CA ARG A 171 -17.59 4.26 -7.37
C ARG A 171 -16.16 3.85 -7.70
N PHE A 172 -15.46 3.27 -6.73
CA PHE A 172 -14.08 2.85 -6.93
C PHE A 172 -13.97 1.72 -7.95
N SER A 173 -14.89 0.73 -7.93
CA SER A 173 -14.92 -0.32 -8.96
C SER A 173 -15.08 0.24 -10.39
N GLN A 174 -15.85 1.32 -10.57
CA GLN A 174 -15.95 1.97 -11.88
C GLN A 174 -14.63 2.61 -12.31
N VAL A 175 -13.93 3.27 -11.38
CA VAL A 175 -12.61 3.86 -11.61
C VAL A 175 -11.58 2.78 -11.99
N LEU A 176 -11.55 1.66 -11.27
CA LEU A 176 -10.64 0.52 -11.52
C LEU A 176 -10.70 0.01 -12.97
N HIS A 177 -11.85 0.14 -13.63
CA HIS A 177 -12.05 -0.32 -15.02
C HIS A 177 -11.90 0.78 -16.08
N SER A 178 -11.64 2.02 -15.65
CA SER A 178 -11.73 3.23 -16.48
C SER A 178 -10.40 3.99 -16.54
N GLY A 179 -9.27 3.30 -16.70
CA GLY A 179 -7.95 3.94 -16.84
C GLY A 179 -7.14 4.05 -15.55
N PHE A 180 -7.57 3.39 -14.47
CA PHE A 180 -6.79 3.25 -13.24
C PHE A 180 -5.43 2.60 -13.49
N TRP A 181 -4.42 3.03 -12.73
CA TRP A 181 -3.10 2.40 -12.67
C TRP A 181 -2.45 2.62 -11.29
N ILE A 182 -1.38 1.88 -11.00
CA ILE A 182 -0.75 1.89 -9.68
C ILE A 182 0.66 2.47 -9.79
N PRO A 183 0.89 3.69 -9.28
CA PRO A 183 2.24 4.19 -9.08
C PRO A 183 2.86 3.55 -7.84
N THR A 184 4.12 3.16 -7.95
CA THR A 184 4.92 2.64 -6.83
C THR A 184 6.23 3.40 -6.73
N HIS A 185 6.88 3.35 -5.56
CA HIS A 185 8.21 3.91 -5.36
C HIS A 185 9.21 2.80 -5.01
N PRO A 186 9.68 1.99 -5.99
CA PRO A 186 10.52 0.83 -5.72
C PRO A 186 11.86 1.22 -5.13
N TYR A 187 12.04 1.05 -3.82
CA TYR A 187 13.30 1.21 -3.12
C TYR A 187 13.96 -0.16 -3.03
N ILE A 188 14.61 -0.56 -4.13
CA ILE A 188 15.14 -1.92 -4.32
C ILE A 188 16.31 -2.22 -3.35
N LEU A 189 16.95 -1.20 -2.78
CA LEU A 189 18.13 -1.34 -1.93
C LEU A 189 19.21 -2.18 -2.63
N ASN A 190 19.68 -3.27 -2.02
CA ASN A 190 20.51 -4.29 -2.65
C ASN A 190 19.78 -5.62 -2.88
N HIS A 191 18.45 -5.63 -2.95
CA HIS A 191 17.65 -6.83 -3.24
C HIS A 191 17.61 -7.16 -4.73
N PHE A 192 18.79 -7.30 -5.33
CA PHE A 192 19.02 -7.71 -6.70
C PHE A 192 20.38 -8.39 -6.77
N TYR A 193 20.56 -9.27 -7.74
CA TYR A 193 21.86 -9.90 -7.97
C TYR A 193 21.94 -10.48 -9.38
N GLN A 194 23.15 -10.85 -9.77
CA GLN A 194 23.41 -11.63 -10.98
C GLN A 194 24.04 -12.97 -10.60
N GLU A 195 23.61 -14.08 -11.15
CA GLU A 195 24.17 -15.41 -10.91
C GLU A 195 25.57 -15.57 -11.54
N LEU A 196 26.44 -16.33 -10.86
CA LEU A 196 27.66 -16.88 -11.46
C LEU A 196 27.27 -17.97 -12.47
N PRO A 197 27.69 -17.86 -13.74
CA PRO A 197 27.32 -18.83 -14.77
C PRO A 197 27.63 -20.27 -14.35
N GLY A 198 26.61 -21.12 -14.34
CA GLY A 198 26.72 -22.54 -14.02
C GLY A 198 26.86 -22.87 -12.52
N GLN A 199 26.71 -21.92 -11.61
CA GLN A 199 26.81 -22.15 -10.16
C GLN A 199 25.46 -22.11 -9.42
N GLY A 200 24.36 -21.87 -10.14
CA GLY A 200 22.98 -21.95 -9.63
C GLY A 200 22.48 -20.65 -9.00
N GLU A 201 21.20 -20.65 -8.63
CA GLU A 201 20.42 -19.45 -8.31
C GLU A 201 20.80 -18.74 -7.00
N LEU A 202 21.57 -19.40 -6.13
CA LEU A 202 22.09 -18.80 -4.89
C LEU A 202 23.51 -18.21 -5.07
N SER A 203 24.10 -18.32 -6.26
CA SER A 203 25.48 -17.94 -6.51
C SER A 203 25.61 -16.50 -7.00
N ALA A 204 25.37 -15.52 -6.12
CA ALA A 204 25.51 -14.12 -6.49
C ALA A 204 26.96 -13.77 -6.91
N ARG A 205 27.11 -13.16 -8.09
CA ARG A 205 28.36 -12.57 -8.57
C ARG A 205 28.81 -11.46 -7.64
N PRO A 206 30.13 -11.35 -7.37
CA PRO A 206 30.65 -10.16 -6.72
C PRO A 206 30.47 -8.94 -7.65
N PRO A 207 30.35 -7.71 -7.10
CA PRO A 207 29.98 -6.52 -7.85
C PRO A 207 30.86 -6.24 -9.08
N GLU A 208 32.16 -6.47 -8.98
CA GLU A 208 33.14 -6.25 -10.04
C GLU A 208 33.03 -7.21 -11.23
N MET A 209 32.26 -8.30 -11.08
CA MET A 209 31.99 -9.28 -12.15
C MET A 209 30.60 -9.13 -12.77
N GLN A 210 29.80 -8.18 -12.30
CA GLN A 210 28.46 -7.96 -12.83
C GLN A 210 28.51 -7.36 -14.24
N ASN A 211 27.67 -7.87 -15.13
CA ASN A 211 27.61 -7.45 -16.52
C ASN A 211 26.17 -7.45 -17.07
N HIS A 212 25.63 -6.26 -17.34
CA HIS A 212 24.31 -6.07 -17.95
C HIS A 212 24.07 -6.84 -19.26
N ALA A 213 25.13 -7.13 -20.03
CA ALA A 213 25.00 -7.83 -21.30
C ALA A 213 24.82 -9.35 -21.15
N GLU A 214 24.97 -9.88 -19.93
CA GLU A 214 24.84 -11.28 -19.60
C GLU A 214 23.56 -11.54 -18.78
N GLY A 215 22.97 -12.73 -18.94
CA GLY A 215 21.77 -13.13 -18.20
C GLY A 215 22.03 -13.48 -16.73
N GLY A 216 21.02 -14.08 -16.09
CA GLY A 216 21.06 -14.51 -14.69
C GLY A 216 20.79 -13.38 -13.70
N TRP A 217 20.09 -12.33 -14.10
CA TRP A 217 19.71 -11.22 -13.21
C TRP A 217 18.39 -11.52 -12.51
N HIS A 218 18.32 -11.17 -11.22
CA HIS A 218 17.14 -11.33 -10.36
C HIS A 218 16.71 -9.99 -9.78
N PHE A 219 15.41 -9.73 -9.83
CA PHE A 219 14.75 -8.51 -9.34
C PHE A 219 13.37 -8.78 -8.69
N GLU A 220 13.01 -10.05 -8.54
CA GLU A 220 11.71 -10.54 -8.09
C GLU A 220 11.54 -10.62 -6.55
N TYR A 221 12.37 -9.88 -5.81
CA TYR A 221 12.24 -9.75 -4.35
C TYR A 221 10.79 -9.48 -3.92
N PRO A 222 10.27 -10.11 -2.84
CA PRO A 222 10.95 -11.02 -1.91
C PRO A 222 10.92 -12.50 -2.30
N TYR A 223 10.52 -12.82 -3.53
CA TYR A 223 10.29 -14.20 -3.99
C TYR A 223 11.52 -14.83 -4.65
N ASP A 224 12.62 -14.08 -4.75
CA ASP A 224 13.86 -14.57 -5.33
C ASP A 224 14.49 -15.67 -4.45
N PRO A 225 15.36 -16.51 -5.03
CA PRO A 225 16.01 -17.61 -4.32
C PRO A 225 16.83 -17.22 -3.09
N ILE A 226 17.54 -16.08 -3.09
CA ILE A 226 18.33 -15.65 -1.92
C ILE A 226 17.42 -15.29 -0.75
N SER A 227 16.36 -14.53 -1.01
CA SER A 227 15.34 -14.21 0.01
C SER A 227 14.74 -15.49 0.59
N GLN A 228 14.28 -16.40 -0.27
CA GLN A 228 13.56 -17.61 0.14
C GLN A 228 14.46 -18.64 0.82
N ALA A 229 15.76 -18.70 0.51
CA ALA A 229 16.69 -19.55 1.24
C ALA A 229 16.95 -19.06 2.66
N GLY A 230 16.99 -17.73 2.86
CA GLY A 230 17.23 -17.11 4.16
C GLY A 230 15.99 -17.02 5.06
N ASP A 231 14.81 -16.85 4.46
CA ASP A 231 13.53 -16.75 5.17
C ASP A 231 12.38 -17.39 4.35
N PRO A 232 12.31 -18.74 4.33
CA PRO A 232 11.34 -19.46 3.50
C PRO A 232 9.90 -19.07 3.80
N GLY A 233 9.13 -18.72 2.76
CA GLY A 233 7.74 -18.32 2.89
C GLY A 233 7.54 -16.82 3.13
N ARG A 234 8.61 -16.01 3.06
CA ARG A 234 8.47 -14.55 3.03
C ARG A 234 7.64 -14.11 1.83
N THR A 235 6.71 -13.19 2.06
CA THR A 235 5.87 -12.58 1.02
C THR A 235 5.76 -11.07 1.22
N VAL A 236 5.10 -10.39 0.28
CA VAL A 236 4.76 -8.97 0.41
C VAL A 236 3.78 -8.67 1.55
N TRP A 237 3.07 -9.66 2.09
CA TRP A 237 2.16 -9.54 3.25
C TRP A 237 2.69 -10.13 4.55
N GLY A 238 3.83 -10.80 4.48
CA GLY A 238 4.51 -11.41 5.60
C GLY A 238 4.45 -12.92 5.54
N GLY A 239 4.20 -13.57 6.68
CA GLY A 239 4.13 -15.02 6.77
C GLY A 239 5.32 -15.67 7.48
N THR A 240 6.29 -14.87 7.96
CA THR A 240 7.43 -15.36 8.73
C THR A 240 7.66 -14.50 9.98
N PRO A 241 8.35 -15.02 11.01
CA PRO A 241 8.75 -14.22 12.17
C PRO A 241 9.68 -13.03 11.85
N LEU A 242 10.45 -13.11 10.75
CA LEU A 242 11.40 -12.07 10.35
C LEU A 242 10.75 -10.94 9.54
N SER A 243 9.63 -11.21 8.89
CA SER A 243 8.82 -10.22 8.17
C SER A 243 7.33 -10.40 8.51
N PRO A 244 6.91 -10.14 9.76
CA PRO A 244 5.54 -10.42 10.20
C PRO A 244 4.49 -9.52 9.52
N LEU A 245 4.90 -8.36 9.01
CA LEU A 245 4.04 -7.39 8.32
C LEU A 245 4.28 -7.36 6.80
N GLY A 246 5.08 -8.28 6.28
CA GLY A 246 5.48 -8.30 4.87
C GLY A 246 6.67 -7.43 4.55
N ASP A 247 7.13 -7.57 3.30
CA ASP A 247 8.28 -6.87 2.78
C ASP A 247 8.04 -6.45 1.33
N VAL A 248 8.03 -5.14 1.13
CA VAL A 248 7.72 -4.51 -0.16
C VAL A 248 8.94 -3.85 -0.80
N HIS A 249 10.15 -3.98 -0.24
CA HIS A 249 11.36 -3.30 -0.73
C HIS A 249 11.96 -4.01 -1.95
N GLY A 250 11.26 -4.00 -3.08
CA GLY A 250 11.67 -4.74 -4.28
C GLY A 250 11.07 -4.12 -5.54
N LEU A 251 11.64 -4.43 -6.70
CA LEU A 251 11.25 -3.79 -7.97
C LEU A 251 9.74 -3.91 -8.24
N ILE A 252 9.17 -5.08 -7.93
CA ILE A 252 7.76 -5.41 -8.21
C ILE A 252 6.92 -5.58 -6.93
N ALA A 253 7.54 -5.53 -5.75
CA ALA A 253 6.93 -6.03 -4.52
C ALA A 253 5.74 -5.17 -4.04
N CYS A 254 5.88 -3.84 -3.98
CA CYS A 254 4.77 -2.95 -3.66
C CYS A 254 3.62 -3.04 -4.69
N GLY A 255 3.97 -3.20 -5.98
CA GLY A 255 3.01 -3.42 -7.05
C GLY A 255 2.20 -4.70 -6.87
N GLN A 256 2.88 -5.80 -6.53
CA GLN A 256 2.26 -7.08 -6.22
C GLN A 256 1.33 -6.97 -5.02
N ALA A 257 1.76 -6.30 -3.93
CA ALA A 257 0.92 -6.09 -2.75
C ALA A 257 -0.39 -5.35 -3.12
N TRP A 258 -0.30 -4.27 -3.89
CA TRP A 258 -1.49 -3.56 -4.34
C TRP A 258 -2.43 -4.45 -5.17
N LEU A 259 -1.90 -5.16 -6.16
CA LEU A 259 -2.69 -6.02 -7.04
C LEU A 259 -3.37 -7.16 -6.28
N GLU A 260 -2.65 -7.85 -5.39
CA GLU A 260 -3.22 -8.92 -4.56
C GLU A 260 -4.37 -8.38 -3.70
N ARG A 261 -4.19 -7.24 -3.03
CA ARG A 261 -5.26 -6.66 -2.18
C ARG A 261 -6.49 -6.26 -2.99
N LEU A 262 -6.27 -5.61 -4.14
CA LEU A 262 -7.36 -5.15 -4.99
C LEU A 262 -8.05 -6.33 -5.70
N GLN A 263 -7.32 -7.39 -6.02
CA GLN A 263 -7.88 -8.63 -6.53
C GLN A 263 -8.78 -9.29 -5.48
N ASP A 264 -8.30 -9.45 -4.25
CA ASP A 264 -9.06 -10.09 -3.16
C ASP A 264 -10.34 -9.33 -2.83
N MET A 265 -10.28 -7.99 -2.83
CA MET A 265 -11.40 -7.14 -2.39
C MET A 265 -12.33 -6.72 -3.52
N PHE A 266 -11.81 -6.45 -4.72
CA PHE A 266 -12.60 -5.90 -5.83
C PHE A 266 -12.68 -6.83 -7.04
N GLY A 267 -12.03 -8.00 -7.00
CA GLY A 267 -11.92 -8.88 -8.16
C GLY A 267 -11.12 -8.25 -9.29
N LEU A 268 -10.20 -7.33 -8.97
CA LEU A 268 -9.37 -6.65 -9.95
C LEU A 268 -8.51 -7.67 -10.72
N GLY A 269 -8.47 -7.52 -12.04
CA GLY A 269 -7.54 -8.20 -12.92
C GLY A 269 -6.22 -7.42 -13.07
N ALA A 270 -5.64 -7.42 -14.26
CA ALA A 270 -4.36 -6.76 -14.48
C ALA A 270 -4.55 -5.27 -14.84
N VAL A 271 -3.92 -4.38 -14.06
CA VAL A 271 -3.79 -2.95 -14.38
C VAL A 271 -2.31 -2.56 -14.46
N PRO A 272 -1.96 -1.46 -15.13
CA PRO A 272 -0.58 -1.03 -15.21
C PRO A 272 -0.03 -0.68 -13.83
N VAL A 273 1.18 -1.15 -13.54
CA VAL A 273 1.99 -0.72 -12.40
C VAL A 273 3.27 -0.12 -12.94
N ILE A 274 3.61 1.07 -12.46
CA ILE A 274 4.80 1.81 -12.90
C ILE A 274 5.49 2.35 -11.65
N GLY A 275 6.79 2.08 -11.53
CA GLY A 275 7.60 2.78 -10.55
C GLY A 275 7.76 4.24 -10.97
N THR A 276 7.33 5.20 -10.16
CA THR A 276 7.34 6.62 -10.53
C THR A 276 8.49 7.39 -9.89
N GLU A 277 9.17 6.76 -8.94
CA GLU A 277 10.39 7.20 -8.29
C GLU A 277 11.13 5.97 -7.73
N GLY A 278 12.46 6.00 -7.64
CA GLY A 278 13.24 4.95 -6.96
C GLY A 278 14.24 4.22 -7.86
N GLY A 279 14.17 2.90 -7.86
CA GLY A 279 15.14 1.99 -8.44
C GLY A 279 16.18 1.53 -7.43
N LEU A 280 17.42 1.41 -7.90
CA LEU A 280 18.57 0.98 -7.11
C LEU A 280 19.03 2.14 -6.20
N TRP A 281 18.20 2.45 -5.20
CA TRP A 281 18.38 3.51 -4.23
C TRP A 281 18.67 2.90 -2.85
N PRO A 282 19.57 3.46 -2.03
CA PRO A 282 20.39 4.67 -2.25
C PRO A 282 21.52 4.50 -3.24
N LEU A 283 21.80 5.56 -4.01
CA LEU A 283 22.90 5.56 -4.97
C LEU A 283 24.25 5.42 -4.24
N PRO A 284 25.16 4.54 -4.70
CA PRO A 284 26.52 4.43 -4.17
C PRO A 284 27.26 5.76 -4.39
N GLN A 285 28.49 5.89 -3.91
CA GLN A 285 29.40 6.99 -4.27
C GLN A 285 30.67 6.37 -4.87
N PRO A 286 31.51 7.13 -5.60
CA PRO A 286 32.78 6.61 -6.11
C PRO A 286 33.62 5.96 -4.99
N GLY A 287 34.01 4.70 -5.18
CA GLY A 287 34.77 3.90 -4.20
C GLY A 287 33.95 3.34 -3.02
N GLN A 288 32.64 3.57 -2.98
CA GLN A 288 31.76 3.03 -1.95
C GLN A 288 31.16 1.68 -2.37
N LEU A 289 31.25 0.69 -1.48
CA LEU A 289 30.39 -0.50 -1.50
C LEU A 289 29.16 -0.24 -0.63
N ARG A 290 27.96 -0.35 -1.19
CA ARG A 290 26.70 -0.32 -0.43
C ARG A 290 26.14 -1.71 -0.27
N GLN A 291 25.75 -2.06 0.96
CA GLN A 291 25.10 -3.31 1.30
C GLN A 291 24.20 -3.05 2.51
N MET A 292 22.89 -3.08 2.33
CA MET A 292 21.92 -2.81 3.39
C MET A 292 21.37 -4.10 3.99
N ASP A 293 21.11 -5.07 3.12
CA ASP A 293 20.81 -6.44 3.50
C ASP A 293 22.03 -7.34 3.25
N THR A 294 22.52 -7.98 4.30
CA THR A 294 23.72 -8.83 4.25
C THR A 294 23.48 -10.18 3.58
N ARG A 295 22.22 -10.55 3.29
CA ARG A 295 21.88 -11.74 2.49
C ARG A 295 22.29 -11.59 1.02
N TYR A 296 22.24 -10.36 0.50
CA TYR A 296 22.55 -10.04 -0.88
C TYR A 296 23.98 -9.54 -1.04
N PRO A 297 24.58 -9.66 -2.24
CA PRO A 297 25.82 -8.95 -2.52
C PRO A 297 25.63 -7.44 -2.30
N GLY A 298 26.72 -6.77 -1.94
CA GLY A 298 26.74 -5.31 -2.04
C GLY A 298 26.74 -4.86 -3.50
N PHE A 299 26.77 -3.56 -3.73
CA PHE A 299 26.93 -2.99 -5.07
C PHE A 299 27.78 -1.72 -5.02
N THR A 300 28.50 -1.47 -6.10
CA THR A 300 29.41 -0.32 -6.26
C THR A 300 28.84 0.67 -7.26
N TRP A 301 29.54 1.80 -7.42
CA TRP A 301 29.26 2.82 -8.42
C TRP A 301 29.21 2.26 -9.86
N GLU A 302 30.08 1.32 -10.19
CA GLU A 302 30.14 0.66 -11.49
C GLU A 302 29.08 -0.44 -11.62
N SER A 303 28.96 -1.31 -10.61
CA SER A 303 28.02 -2.44 -10.68
C SER A 303 26.56 -1.95 -10.68
N HIS A 304 26.28 -0.81 -10.02
CA HIS A 304 24.99 -0.10 -10.10
C HIS A 304 24.59 0.24 -11.53
N ALA A 305 25.53 0.64 -12.38
CA ALA A 305 25.25 0.95 -13.78
C ALA A 305 24.82 -0.29 -14.57
N HIS A 306 25.55 -1.39 -14.39
CA HIS A 306 25.19 -2.66 -15.02
C HIS A 306 23.83 -3.16 -14.54
N ALA A 307 23.58 -3.11 -13.23
CA ALA A 307 22.29 -3.48 -12.66
C ALA A 307 21.15 -2.59 -13.16
N THR A 308 21.38 -1.27 -13.32
CA THR A 308 20.36 -0.33 -13.83
C THR A 308 19.91 -0.70 -15.24
N VAL A 309 20.85 -0.98 -16.15
CA VAL A 309 20.50 -1.38 -17.52
C VAL A 309 19.84 -2.75 -17.54
N ALA A 310 20.38 -3.71 -16.78
CA ALA A 310 19.82 -5.05 -16.67
C ALA A 310 18.39 -5.04 -16.11
N MET A 311 18.10 -4.19 -15.13
CA MET A 311 16.77 -4.01 -14.54
C MET A 311 15.73 -3.58 -15.58
N PHE A 312 16.08 -2.68 -16.50
CA PHE A 312 15.17 -2.27 -17.58
C PHE A 312 14.94 -3.39 -18.59
N ASP A 313 15.99 -4.11 -18.96
CA ASP A 313 15.89 -5.25 -19.88
C ASP A 313 15.07 -6.38 -19.26
N TRP A 314 15.30 -6.69 -17.98
CA TRP A 314 14.51 -7.63 -17.19
C TRP A 314 13.05 -7.19 -17.10
N THR A 315 12.78 -5.89 -16.89
CA THR A 315 11.41 -5.35 -16.89
C THR A 315 10.70 -5.57 -18.23
N ALA A 316 11.41 -5.44 -19.35
CA ALA A 316 10.84 -5.67 -20.67
C ALA A 316 10.59 -7.16 -20.97
N ARG A 317 11.44 -8.06 -20.46
CA ARG A 317 11.49 -9.47 -20.88
C ARG A 317 10.85 -10.44 -19.88
N GLU A 318 11.01 -10.18 -18.59
CA GLU A 318 10.78 -11.16 -17.53
C GLU A 318 9.78 -10.68 -16.49
N ALA A 319 9.71 -9.36 -16.22
CA ALA A 319 8.75 -8.84 -15.25
C ALA A 319 7.31 -9.16 -15.64
N PRO A 320 6.40 -9.33 -14.66
CA PRO A 320 4.99 -9.59 -14.92
C PRO A 320 4.37 -8.62 -15.95
N PRO A 321 3.39 -9.06 -16.76
CA PRO A 321 2.82 -8.22 -17.82
C PRO A 321 2.23 -6.89 -17.34
N TRP A 322 1.82 -6.82 -16.08
CA TRP A 322 1.28 -5.62 -15.43
C TRP A 322 2.36 -4.60 -15.04
N PHE A 323 3.63 -4.98 -14.88
CA PHE A 323 4.70 -4.06 -14.50
C PHE A 323 5.39 -3.45 -15.73
N TRP A 324 5.23 -2.14 -15.93
CA TRP A 324 5.51 -1.48 -17.21
C TRP A 324 6.83 -0.72 -17.28
N GLY A 325 7.45 -0.46 -16.13
CA GLY A 325 8.68 0.32 -16.10
C GLY A 325 8.89 0.99 -14.76
N LEU A 326 9.96 1.77 -14.72
CA LEU A 326 10.38 2.52 -13.54
C LEU A 326 11.03 3.83 -13.97
N ALA A 327 10.60 4.92 -13.35
CA ALA A 327 11.35 6.17 -13.32
C ALA A 327 12.45 6.08 -12.28
N LEU A 328 13.71 6.14 -12.75
CA LEU A 328 14.86 6.22 -11.86
C LEU A 328 14.71 7.39 -10.89
N TRP A 329 15.42 7.30 -9.78
CA TRP A 329 15.62 8.39 -8.84
C TRP A 329 16.04 9.68 -9.56
N LYS A 330 16.01 10.77 -8.81
CA LYS A 330 16.05 12.14 -9.29
C LYS A 330 17.16 12.42 -10.31
N TRP A 331 16.78 13.13 -11.38
CA TRP A 331 17.63 13.53 -12.50
C TRP A 331 18.98 14.10 -12.06
N ASP A 332 18.98 15.08 -11.17
CA ASP A 332 20.17 15.75 -10.67
C ASP A 332 21.14 14.77 -9.98
N HIS A 333 20.64 13.75 -9.29
CA HIS A 333 21.50 12.75 -8.67
C HIS A 333 22.21 11.83 -9.69
N TYR A 334 21.63 11.61 -10.88
CA TYR A 334 22.26 10.81 -11.94
C TYR A 334 23.19 11.62 -12.83
N TYR A 335 22.87 12.88 -13.10
CA TYR A 335 23.57 13.69 -14.11
C TYR A 335 24.40 14.84 -13.54
N ASP A 336 24.11 15.28 -12.32
CA ASP A 336 24.84 16.34 -11.61
C ASP A 336 25.00 16.02 -10.11
N PRO A 337 25.53 14.82 -9.74
CA PRO A 337 25.75 14.52 -8.34
C PRO A 337 26.81 15.47 -7.79
N SER A 338 26.54 16.05 -6.62
CA SER A 338 27.41 17.01 -5.95
C SER A 338 28.84 16.47 -5.78
N GLY A 339 29.74 16.84 -6.71
CA GLY A 339 31.18 16.56 -6.64
C GLY A 339 31.74 15.42 -7.52
N GLY A 340 30.98 14.81 -8.43
CA GLY A 340 31.44 13.61 -9.16
C GLY A 340 31.24 13.53 -10.68
N GLY A 341 30.46 14.42 -11.29
CA GLY A 341 30.01 14.25 -12.69
C GLY A 341 28.99 13.12 -12.85
N PRO A 342 28.44 12.89 -14.06
CA PRO A 342 27.35 11.92 -14.24
C PRO A 342 27.70 10.51 -13.75
N MET A 343 26.71 9.80 -13.23
CA MET A 343 26.86 8.41 -12.82
C MET A 343 27.23 7.50 -14.01
N PRO A 344 27.97 6.39 -13.81
CA PRO A 344 28.25 5.41 -14.85
C PRO A 344 26.98 4.87 -15.51
N ALA A 345 25.88 4.77 -14.74
CA ALA A 345 24.56 4.40 -15.25
C ALA A 345 24.09 5.34 -16.37
N ALA A 346 24.30 6.66 -16.24
CA ALA A 346 23.96 7.64 -17.25
C ALA A 346 24.72 7.37 -18.57
N PHE A 347 26.01 7.08 -18.51
CA PHE A 347 26.80 6.78 -19.71
C PHE A 347 26.38 5.46 -20.35
N LEU A 348 26.12 4.43 -19.54
CA LEU A 348 25.75 3.13 -20.04
C LEU A 348 24.35 3.12 -20.69
N LEU A 349 23.42 3.93 -20.18
CA LEU A 349 22.10 4.13 -20.81
C LEU A 349 22.21 4.78 -22.20
N ASP A 350 23.17 5.69 -22.41
CA ASP A 350 23.41 6.32 -23.72
C ASP A 350 24.00 5.32 -24.74
N GLN A 351 24.76 4.33 -24.26
CA GLN A 351 25.41 3.32 -25.09
C GLN A 351 24.53 2.10 -25.40
N THR A 352 23.43 1.93 -24.66
CA THR A 352 22.58 0.73 -24.76
C THR A 352 21.21 1.09 -25.32
N SER A 353 20.73 0.31 -26.29
CA SER A 353 19.37 0.51 -26.81
C SER A 353 18.34 -0.16 -25.89
N PRO A 354 17.19 0.48 -25.63
CA PRO A 354 16.14 -0.11 -24.80
C PRO A 354 15.52 -1.32 -25.47
N VAL A 355 15.17 -2.31 -24.65
CA VAL A 355 14.23 -3.38 -25.04
C VAL A 355 12.82 -2.89 -24.75
N TYR A 356 11.93 -2.99 -25.74
CA TYR A 356 10.53 -2.62 -25.59
C TYR A 356 9.75 -3.79 -25.01
N LYS A 357 8.87 -3.50 -24.04
CA LYS A 357 8.01 -4.48 -23.39
C LYS A 357 6.85 -4.83 -24.31
N ASP A 358 6.67 -6.12 -24.58
CA ASP A 358 5.44 -6.63 -25.16
C ASP A 358 4.41 -6.84 -24.04
N VAL A 359 3.15 -6.47 -24.31
CA VAL A 359 2.10 -6.53 -23.29
C VAL A 359 0.88 -7.20 -23.86
N SER A 360 0.51 -8.30 -23.21
CA SER A 360 -0.69 -9.07 -23.49
C SER A 360 -1.96 -8.25 -23.24
N ALA A 361 -3.02 -8.53 -24.00
CA ALA A 361 -4.35 -7.92 -23.85
C ALA A 361 -5.11 -8.48 -22.63
N LEU A 362 -4.48 -8.45 -21.45
CA LEU A 362 -5.10 -8.84 -20.18
C LEU A 362 -6.13 -7.79 -19.78
N ASP A 363 -7.29 -8.24 -19.31
CA ASP A 363 -8.33 -7.34 -18.80
C ASP A 363 -7.99 -6.92 -17.37
N SER A 364 -8.36 -5.68 -17.02
CA SER A 364 -8.46 -5.18 -15.64
C SER A 364 -9.44 -5.98 -14.77
N GLY A 365 -10.01 -7.07 -15.30
CA GLY A 365 -11.22 -7.68 -14.80
C GLY A 365 -12.43 -6.85 -15.22
N GLY A 366 -13.59 -7.44 -15.05
CA GLY A 366 -14.89 -6.77 -15.09
C GLY A 366 -15.76 -7.52 -14.11
N PHE A 367 -16.54 -6.78 -13.30
CA PHE A 367 -17.40 -7.28 -12.21
C PHE A 367 -17.26 -8.80 -12.02
N ALA A 368 -16.43 -9.24 -11.06
CA ALA A 368 -16.92 -10.34 -10.24
C ALA A 368 -18.35 -9.91 -9.91
N ALA A 369 -19.33 -10.72 -10.33
CA ALA A 369 -20.76 -10.41 -10.24
C ALA A 369 -20.99 -9.53 -9.02
N PRO A 370 -21.74 -8.40 -9.12
CA PRO A 370 -21.93 -7.48 -7.99
C PRO A 370 -22.05 -8.37 -6.77
N PRO A 371 -21.22 -8.17 -5.72
CA PRO A 371 -21.14 -9.12 -4.62
C PRO A 371 -22.58 -9.55 -4.39
N PRO A 372 -22.92 -10.86 -4.50
CA PRO A 372 -24.31 -11.31 -4.39
C PRO A 372 -24.98 -10.43 -3.35
N ALA A 373 -26.22 -9.99 -3.53
CA ALA A 373 -26.84 -9.02 -2.61
C ALA A 373 -26.78 -9.43 -1.11
N ASP A 374 -26.28 -10.64 -0.86
CA ASP A 374 -26.01 -11.36 0.37
C ASP A 374 -24.51 -11.42 0.79
N LEU A 375 -23.55 -10.84 0.05
CA LEU A 375 -22.17 -10.58 0.51
C LEU A 375 -22.20 -9.35 1.42
N VAL A 376 -23.01 -9.46 2.47
CA VAL A 376 -22.64 -8.90 3.75
C VAL A 376 -21.28 -9.53 4.02
N ILE A 377 -20.20 -8.73 4.06
CA ILE A 377 -19.01 -9.17 4.81
C ILE A 377 -19.54 -9.35 6.21
N GLU A 378 -19.94 -10.58 6.52
CA GLU A 378 -20.53 -10.88 7.80
C GLU A 378 -19.44 -10.55 8.80
N PRO A 379 -19.70 -9.55 9.68
CA PRO A 379 -18.69 -9.13 10.62
C PRO A 379 -18.20 -10.37 11.38
N PRO A 380 -16.90 -10.42 11.72
CA PRO A 380 -16.39 -11.57 12.47
C PRO A 380 -17.23 -11.78 13.74
N GLY A 381 -17.22 -13.00 14.27
CA GLY A 381 -17.96 -13.36 15.48
C GLY A 381 -19.42 -13.80 15.24
N PRO A 382 -20.25 -13.76 16.29
CA PRO A 382 -21.60 -14.33 16.28
C PRO A 382 -22.58 -13.50 15.42
N GLY A 383 -23.72 -14.11 15.10
CA GLY A 383 -24.85 -13.44 14.47
C GLY A 383 -25.57 -12.45 15.42
N PRO A 384 -26.46 -11.60 14.87
CA PRO A 384 -27.21 -10.61 15.64
C PRO A 384 -28.15 -11.26 16.67
N VAL A 385 -28.40 -10.55 17.78
CA VAL A 385 -29.36 -10.97 18.82
C VAL A 385 -30.79 -10.67 18.38
N HIS A 386 -31.60 -11.72 18.18
CA HIS A 386 -33.01 -11.63 17.81
C HIS A 386 -33.93 -12.15 18.92
N GLY A 387 -33.71 -11.72 20.16
CA GLY A 387 -34.45 -12.17 21.35
C GLY A 387 -33.52 -12.47 22.51
N GLU A 388 -33.70 -13.61 23.17
CA GLU A 388 -32.72 -14.07 24.16
C GLU A 388 -31.44 -14.54 23.45
N PRO A 389 -30.26 -14.04 23.87
CA PRO A 389 -29.00 -14.41 23.24
C PRO A 389 -28.65 -15.87 23.54
N THR A 390 -28.05 -16.55 22.56
CA THR A 390 -27.61 -17.95 22.68
C THR A 390 -26.57 -18.12 23.79
N TYR A 391 -25.63 -17.18 23.86
CA TYR A 391 -24.58 -17.12 24.87
C TYR A 391 -24.66 -15.83 25.66
N HIS A 392 -24.26 -15.93 26.93
CA HIS A 392 -24.09 -14.79 27.82
C HIS A 392 -22.72 -14.87 28.46
N PHE A 393 -21.86 -13.92 28.10
CA PHE A 393 -20.52 -13.80 28.65
C PHE A 393 -20.44 -12.62 29.61
N ILE A 394 -19.56 -12.75 30.61
CA ILE A 394 -19.09 -11.64 31.42
C ILE A 394 -17.65 -11.36 31.04
N VAL A 395 -17.37 -10.13 30.64
CA VAL A 395 -16.01 -9.65 30.39
C VAL A 395 -15.61 -8.68 31.48
N LEU A 396 -14.46 -8.94 32.08
CA LEU A 396 -13.86 -8.10 33.12
C LEU A 396 -12.91 -7.08 32.46
N ALA A 397 -13.09 -5.80 32.76
CA ALA A 397 -12.15 -4.77 32.33
C ALA A 397 -10.77 -4.96 32.98
N PRO A 398 -9.69 -4.44 32.38
CA PRO A 398 -8.35 -4.52 32.95
C PRO A 398 -8.31 -4.05 34.41
N GLY A 399 -7.67 -4.84 35.28
CA GLY A 399 -7.59 -4.56 36.72
C GLY A 399 -8.70 -5.17 37.57
N ILE A 400 -9.68 -5.85 36.95
CA ILE A 400 -10.70 -6.64 37.64
C ILE A 400 -10.38 -8.13 37.46
N ASP A 401 -10.22 -8.86 38.56
CA ASP A 401 -9.94 -10.30 38.53
C ASP A 401 -11.19 -11.16 38.81
N GLU A 402 -11.05 -12.46 38.56
CA GLU A 402 -12.14 -13.43 38.68
C GLU A 402 -12.58 -13.65 40.14
N GLU A 403 -11.66 -13.61 41.10
CA GLU A 403 -11.96 -13.80 42.53
C GLU A 403 -12.81 -12.65 43.06
N TRP A 404 -12.46 -11.43 42.66
CA TRP A 404 -13.25 -10.24 42.92
C TRP A 404 -14.67 -10.38 42.37
N PHE A 405 -14.82 -10.87 41.13
CA PHE A 405 -16.15 -11.05 40.53
C PHE A 405 -17.01 -12.01 41.34
N PHE A 406 -16.47 -13.14 41.79
CA PHE A 406 -17.24 -14.10 42.60
C PHE A 406 -17.57 -13.60 44.01
N THR A 407 -16.94 -12.51 44.46
CA THR A 407 -17.34 -11.83 45.69
C THR A 407 -18.58 -10.95 45.46
N VAL A 408 -18.59 -10.13 44.41
CA VAL A 408 -19.66 -9.13 44.16
C VAL A 408 -20.81 -9.65 43.30
N GLY A 409 -20.54 -10.61 42.42
CA GLY A 409 -21.45 -11.10 41.39
C GLY A 409 -21.99 -12.51 41.65
N ARG A 410 -21.76 -13.07 42.85
CA ARG A 410 -22.10 -14.46 43.18
C ARG A 410 -23.55 -14.81 42.89
N PHE A 411 -24.50 -14.01 43.39
CA PHE A 411 -25.93 -14.28 43.21
C PHE A 411 -26.35 -14.17 41.74
N TYR A 412 -25.74 -13.25 40.99
CA TYR A 412 -25.97 -13.09 39.56
C TYR A 412 -25.47 -14.30 38.77
N TRP A 413 -24.26 -14.77 39.09
CA TRP A 413 -23.71 -15.97 38.47
C TRP A 413 -24.51 -17.22 38.84
N ASP A 414 -24.87 -17.40 40.11
CA ASP A 414 -25.67 -18.55 40.56
C ASP A 414 -27.05 -18.60 39.87
N ARG A 415 -27.66 -17.43 39.64
CA ARG A 415 -28.98 -17.30 39.00
C ARG A 415 -28.95 -17.49 37.49
N PHE A 416 -28.01 -16.85 36.79
CA PHE A 416 -28.03 -16.77 35.31
C PHE A 416 -26.96 -17.62 34.63
N ARG A 417 -25.95 -18.10 35.36
CA ARG A 417 -24.86 -18.97 34.91
C ARG A 417 -24.13 -18.48 33.64
N PRO A 418 -23.71 -17.21 33.54
CA PRO A 418 -22.90 -16.74 32.41
C PRO A 418 -21.51 -17.38 32.39
N THR A 419 -20.87 -17.38 31.23
CA THR A 419 -19.46 -17.72 31.08
C THR A 419 -18.61 -16.50 31.43
N LEU A 420 -17.70 -16.65 32.39
CA LEU A 420 -16.74 -15.60 32.74
C LEU A 420 -15.52 -15.68 31.82
N MET A 421 -15.08 -14.54 31.30
CA MET A 421 -13.97 -14.47 30.34
C MET A 421 -13.04 -13.30 30.65
N THR A 422 -11.74 -13.58 30.57
CA THR A 422 -10.66 -12.59 30.69
C THR A 422 -9.99 -12.27 29.36
N VAL A 423 -10.31 -13.03 28.31
CA VAL A 423 -9.77 -12.90 26.94
C VAL A 423 -10.95 -12.80 25.97
N HIS A 424 -11.19 -11.60 25.42
CA HIS A 424 -12.37 -11.31 24.60
C HIS A 424 -12.23 -11.85 23.16
N GLU A 425 -11.02 -12.17 22.72
CA GLU A 425 -10.70 -12.73 21.41
C GLU A 425 -11.37 -14.08 21.15
N PHE A 426 -11.81 -14.76 22.20
CA PHE A 426 -12.58 -16.00 22.06
C PHE A 426 -13.94 -15.81 21.37
N ILE A 427 -14.46 -14.58 21.29
CA ILE A 427 -15.66 -14.26 20.52
C ILE A 427 -15.48 -14.62 19.04
N ASN A 428 -14.25 -14.60 18.51
CA ASN A 428 -13.96 -15.01 17.12
C ASN A 428 -14.29 -16.48 16.83
N PHE A 429 -14.38 -17.34 17.86
CA PHE A 429 -14.65 -18.77 17.67
C PHE A 429 -16.14 -19.12 17.80
N LEU A 430 -17.01 -18.13 18.11
CA LEU A 430 -18.43 -18.39 18.15
C LEU A 430 -19.00 -18.62 16.74
N PRO A 431 -19.79 -19.68 16.52
CA PRO A 431 -20.48 -19.90 15.27
C PRO A 431 -21.46 -18.77 14.95
N LYS A 432 -21.62 -18.46 13.66
CA LYS A 432 -22.45 -17.34 13.19
C LYS A 432 -23.95 -17.53 13.38
N ASP A 433 -24.40 -18.77 13.48
CA ASP A 433 -25.78 -19.13 13.79
C ASP A 433 -26.12 -18.97 15.28
N THR A 434 -25.16 -18.52 16.09
CA THR A 434 -25.35 -18.19 17.52
C THR A 434 -25.34 -16.69 17.72
N SER A 435 -25.95 -16.23 18.82
CA SER A 435 -25.97 -14.82 19.20
C SER A 435 -25.36 -14.65 20.59
N LEU A 436 -24.69 -13.52 20.82
CA LEU A 436 -23.96 -13.26 22.06
C LEU A 436 -24.40 -11.95 22.70
N ALA A 437 -24.66 -12.02 24.01
CA ALA A 437 -24.65 -10.86 24.88
C ALA A 437 -23.42 -10.88 25.78
N VAL A 438 -22.77 -9.73 25.92
CA VAL A 438 -21.64 -9.53 26.83
C VAL A 438 -22.03 -8.52 27.89
N THR A 439 -22.04 -8.95 29.15
CA THR A 439 -22.07 -8.03 30.30
C THR A 439 -20.64 -7.62 30.62
N ILE A 440 -20.34 -6.32 30.53
CA ILE A 440 -19.00 -5.78 30.76
C ILE A 440 -18.98 -5.13 32.13
N LEU A 441 -18.12 -5.64 33.02
CA LEU A 441 -17.86 -5.02 34.31
C LEU A 441 -16.67 -4.09 34.15
N THR A 442 -16.90 -2.79 34.33
CA THR A 442 -15.88 -1.77 34.06
C THR A 442 -16.02 -0.58 35.00
N THR A 443 -14.93 0.17 35.16
CA THR A 443 -14.96 1.51 35.76
C THR A 443 -15.40 2.55 34.71
N PRO A 444 -15.91 3.73 35.15
CA PRO A 444 -16.38 4.77 34.23
C PRO A 444 -15.36 5.24 33.20
N ASP A 445 -14.07 5.27 33.55
CA ASP A 445 -12.97 5.74 32.71
C ASP A 445 -12.57 4.74 31.60
N LEU A 446 -12.97 3.47 31.73
CA LEU A 446 -12.62 2.40 30.77
C LEU A 446 -13.78 2.05 29.81
N VAL A 447 -14.96 2.67 29.95
CA VAL A 447 -16.14 2.36 29.12
C VAL A 447 -15.85 2.53 27.63
N ASP A 448 -15.25 3.65 27.24
CA ASP A 448 -14.96 3.95 25.83
C ASP A 448 -13.94 2.97 25.24
N LEU A 449 -12.92 2.61 26.01
CA LEU A 449 -11.91 1.62 25.62
C LEU A 449 -12.55 0.24 25.39
N MET A 450 -13.38 -0.22 26.33
CA MET A 450 -14.05 -1.52 26.23
C MET A 450 -15.04 -1.55 25.06
N ASN A 451 -15.73 -0.43 24.81
CA ASN A 451 -16.62 -0.28 23.67
C ASN A 451 -15.84 -0.33 22.34
N GLU A 452 -14.70 0.35 22.25
CA GLU A 452 -13.84 0.33 21.07
C GLU A 452 -13.26 -1.07 20.79
N GLN A 453 -12.83 -1.79 21.83
CA GLN A 453 -12.24 -3.13 21.68
C GLN A 453 -13.25 -4.20 21.24
N ILE A 454 -14.48 -4.13 21.73
CA ILE A 454 -15.47 -5.21 21.51
C ILE A 454 -16.52 -4.80 20.46
N ALA A 455 -17.20 -3.66 20.61
CA ALA A 455 -18.33 -3.30 19.75
C ALA A 455 -17.89 -2.98 18.31
N ARG A 456 -16.71 -2.38 18.10
CA ARG A 456 -16.19 -2.14 16.74
C ARG A 456 -15.73 -3.42 16.07
N ARG A 457 -15.19 -4.37 16.83
CA ARG A 457 -14.67 -5.63 16.30
C ARG A 457 -15.79 -6.65 16.02
N TRP A 458 -16.82 -6.68 16.85
CA TRP A 458 -17.95 -7.60 16.74
C TRP A 458 -19.29 -6.84 16.87
N PRO A 459 -19.72 -6.13 15.81
CA PRO A 459 -20.90 -5.25 15.86
C PRO A 459 -22.23 -5.97 16.14
N ASN A 460 -22.29 -7.30 16.00
CA ASN A 460 -23.47 -8.10 16.30
C ASN A 460 -23.64 -8.47 17.78
N VAL A 461 -22.62 -8.22 18.60
CA VAL A 461 -22.66 -8.53 20.03
C VAL A 461 -23.53 -7.52 20.76
N TYR A 462 -24.50 -8.00 21.53
CA TYR A 462 -25.28 -7.14 22.43
C TYR A 462 -24.44 -6.79 23.66
N MET A 463 -24.19 -5.49 23.82
CA MET A 463 -23.33 -4.94 24.87
C MET A 463 -24.16 -4.45 26.04
N ASP A 464 -23.85 -4.93 27.24
CA ASP A 464 -24.51 -4.56 28.49
C ASP A 464 -23.46 -4.12 29.51
N PHE A 465 -23.33 -2.81 29.72
CA PHE A 465 -22.34 -2.26 30.64
C PHE A 465 -22.88 -2.20 32.07
N VAL A 466 -22.12 -2.74 33.01
CA VAL A 466 -22.30 -2.53 34.44
C VAL A 466 -21.11 -1.71 34.92
N VAL A 467 -21.37 -0.41 35.09
CA VAL A 467 -20.35 0.59 35.41
C VAL A 467 -20.45 0.94 36.89
N GLY A 468 -19.34 0.84 37.61
CA GLY A 468 -19.23 1.28 39.00
C GLY A 468 -17.80 1.62 39.37
N GLY A 469 -17.63 2.62 40.24
CA GLY A 469 -16.32 3.00 40.78
C GLY A 469 -15.90 2.12 41.95
N GLU A 470 -16.87 1.50 42.64
CA GLU A 470 -16.63 0.64 43.80
C GLU A 470 -17.34 -0.72 43.67
N ALA A 471 -16.81 -1.73 44.34
CA ALA A 471 -17.34 -3.10 44.37
C ALA A 471 -18.81 -3.18 44.77
N ARG A 472 -19.20 -2.34 45.73
CA ARG A 472 -20.57 -2.29 46.25
C ARG A 472 -21.58 -1.81 45.21
N GLU A 473 -21.21 -0.85 44.37
CA GLU A 473 -22.11 -0.32 43.33
C GLU A 473 -22.41 -1.39 42.28
N ILE A 474 -21.38 -2.13 41.86
CA ILE A 474 -21.52 -3.24 40.91
C ILE A 474 -22.35 -4.38 41.53
N GLU A 475 -22.10 -4.72 42.79
CA GLU A 475 -22.90 -5.71 43.53
C GLU A 475 -24.38 -5.32 43.60
N GLU A 476 -24.68 -4.07 43.96
CA GLU A 476 -26.06 -3.57 44.05
C GLU A 476 -26.79 -3.65 42.70
N ILE A 477 -26.12 -3.29 41.60
CA ILE A 477 -26.68 -3.41 40.23
C ILE A 477 -26.97 -4.88 39.89
N LEU A 478 -25.99 -5.77 40.08
CA LEU A 478 -26.15 -7.20 39.76
C LEU A 478 -27.21 -7.88 40.64
N ASN A 479 -27.28 -7.55 41.93
CA ASN A 479 -28.29 -8.08 42.84
C ASN A 479 -29.70 -7.56 42.51
N SER A 480 -29.82 -6.30 42.10
CA SER A 480 -31.12 -5.76 41.66
C SER A 480 -31.68 -6.53 40.46
N ARG A 481 -30.80 -6.87 39.50
CA ARG A 481 -31.11 -7.69 38.32
C ARG A 481 -31.58 -9.09 38.69
N VAL A 482 -30.90 -9.74 39.64
CA VAL A 482 -31.33 -11.04 40.19
C VAL A 482 -32.72 -10.94 40.83
N ALA A 483 -32.96 -9.92 41.64
CA ALA A 483 -34.22 -9.75 42.36
C ALA A 483 -35.44 -9.61 41.42
N VAL A 484 -35.26 -8.93 40.29
CA VAL A 484 -36.32 -8.78 39.27
C VAL A 484 -36.28 -9.86 38.17
N GLY A 485 -35.35 -10.81 38.27
CA GLY A 485 -35.18 -11.89 37.29
C GLY A 485 -34.74 -11.42 35.91
N ARG A 486 -34.10 -10.24 35.81
CA ARG A 486 -33.66 -9.64 34.54
C ARG A 486 -32.16 -9.82 34.38
N ARG A 487 -31.73 -10.46 33.30
CA ARG A 487 -30.32 -10.71 33.02
C ARG A 487 -29.59 -9.42 32.63
N PHE A 488 -30.13 -8.64 31.69
CA PHE A 488 -29.48 -7.44 31.13
C PHE A 488 -30.14 -6.13 31.57
N GLY A 489 -29.40 -5.01 31.55
CA GLY A 489 -29.83 -3.68 32.04
C GLY A 489 -30.63 -2.86 31.05
#